data_AF-A0AAU9ZGG0-F1
#
_entry.id   AF-A0AAU9ZGG0-F1
#
_cell.length_a   1.000
_cell.length_b   1.000
_cell.length_c   1.000
_cell.angle_alpha   90.00
_cell.angle_beta   90.00
_cell.angle_gamma   90.00
#
_symmetry.space_group_name_H-M   'P 1'
#
loop_
_entity.id
_entity.type
_entity.pdbx_description
1 polymer ?
#
loop_
_entity_poly.entity_id
_entity_poly.type
_entity_poly.pdbx_seq_one_letter_code
_entity_poly.pdbx_strand_id
1 'polypeptide(L)'
;MASETVRAPAPVEPNGACNWRCPEHSERLAELFCRRCGRCVCALCPVLGAHRGHPVGLAQEEAASVQKLIQDCSECLVTKKRQHADNIAHLEDTGERLQAYADSSKAWLTQKFTELRLLLDEEEVLAKKFIDKNTELTLQVYREQAESCRKQIEVMDDFSTRVWVISLEPNPIQLLQAYIATKSEMEQHMSPLELSHPVPLSFEPVKNFFKTFVEAIRDTLQTPMDTRLKQNINYQLSGSSSSKPGTLLKMSPSPERSLFLKCKTQEWEREGGWVGEEQKWRRDRK
;
A
#
# COMPACT_ATOMS: atom_id res chain seq x y z
N MET A 1 20.54 34.86 -5.54
CA MET A 1 21.57 34.55 -6.56
C MET A 1 21.13 35.21 -7.85
N ALA A 2 22.08 35.86 -8.53
CA ALA A 2 21.89 37.04 -9.37
C ALA A 2 20.93 36.89 -10.58
N SER A 3 20.11 37.91 -10.79
CA SER A 3 19.33 38.12 -12.01
C SER A 3 20.26 38.56 -13.14
N GLU A 4 20.65 37.64 -14.00
CA GLU A 4 21.38 37.98 -15.23
C GLU A 4 20.43 38.62 -16.24
N THR A 5 20.55 39.94 -16.35
CA THR A 5 19.82 40.73 -17.33
C THR A 5 20.51 40.54 -18.68
N VAL A 6 19.94 39.72 -19.57
CA VAL A 6 20.45 39.55 -20.94
C VAL A 6 20.28 40.88 -21.67
N ARG A 7 21.42 41.56 -21.86
CA ARG A 7 21.54 42.83 -22.55
C ARG A 7 21.13 42.64 -24.01
N ALA A 8 20.06 43.31 -24.44
CA ALA A 8 19.67 43.35 -25.85
C ALA A 8 20.84 43.92 -26.70
N PRO A 9 21.14 43.36 -27.88
CA PRO A 9 22.11 43.97 -28.78
C PRO A 9 21.61 45.34 -29.21
N ALA A 10 22.50 46.34 -29.19
CA ALA A 10 22.19 47.69 -29.67
C ALA A 10 21.76 47.65 -31.16
N PRO A 11 20.85 48.54 -31.61
CA PRO A 11 20.52 48.67 -33.01
C PRO A 11 21.78 48.99 -33.80
N VAL A 12 22.14 48.13 -34.76
CA VAL A 12 23.17 48.46 -35.74
C VAL A 12 22.56 49.46 -36.70
N GLU A 13 22.94 50.73 -36.55
CA GLU A 13 22.69 51.79 -37.54
C GLU A 13 23.10 51.28 -38.94
N PRO A 14 22.25 51.38 -39.98
CA PRO A 14 22.59 50.95 -41.32
C PRO A 14 23.55 51.97 -41.93
N ASN A 15 24.82 51.88 -41.58
CA ASN A 15 25.87 52.74 -42.11
C ASN A 15 26.22 52.32 -43.54
N GLY A 16 25.90 53.19 -44.49
CA GLY A 16 26.56 53.27 -45.79
C GLY A 16 25.97 52.38 -46.90
N ALA A 17 25.73 52.99 -48.06
CA ALA A 17 25.46 52.28 -49.31
C ALA A 17 26.50 51.18 -49.55
N CYS A 18 26.08 49.91 -49.43
CA CYS A 18 26.92 48.77 -49.75
C CYS A 18 27.18 48.75 -51.26
N ASN A 19 28.34 49.23 -51.69
CA ASN A 19 28.85 49.08 -53.05
C ASN A 19 29.26 47.61 -53.31
N TRP A 20 28.33 46.66 -53.16
CA TRP A 20 28.58 45.25 -53.49
C TRP A 20 28.76 45.13 -55.01
N ARG A 21 29.94 44.70 -55.43
CA ARG A 21 30.30 44.55 -56.85
C ARG A 21 30.00 43.14 -57.33
N CYS A 22 29.71 43.02 -58.62
CA CYS A 22 29.50 41.71 -59.22
C CYS A 22 30.82 40.92 -59.23
N PRO A 23 30.84 39.66 -58.74
CA PRO A 23 32.05 38.84 -58.71
C PRO A 23 32.67 38.60 -60.10
N GLU A 24 31.85 38.58 -61.14
CA GLU A 24 32.28 38.35 -62.54
C GLU A 24 32.56 39.66 -63.29
N HIS A 25 32.02 40.78 -62.82
CA HIS A 25 32.11 42.09 -63.47
C HIS A 25 32.41 43.14 -62.38
N SER A 26 33.65 43.12 -61.90
CA SER A 26 34.09 43.86 -60.70
C SER A 26 33.82 45.37 -60.74
N GLU A 27 33.69 45.96 -61.92
CA GLU A 27 33.37 47.38 -62.11
C GLU A 27 31.87 47.70 -61.96
N ARG A 28 30.99 46.70 -61.99
CA ARG A 28 29.53 46.88 -61.94
C ARG A 28 28.95 46.55 -60.57
N LEU A 29 27.89 47.29 -60.19
CA LEU A 29 27.11 46.99 -58.99
C LEU A 29 26.31 45.70 -59.16
N ALA A 30 26.17 44.95 -58.07
CA ALA A 30 25.39 43.72 -58.02
C ALA A 30 23.95 44.04 -57.55
N GLU A 31 23.16 44.57 -58.47
CA GLU A 31 21.80 45.09 -58.21
C GLU A 31 20.70 44.04 -58.41
N LEU A 32 21.04 42.86 -58.95
CA LEU A 32 20.11 41.75 -59.18
C LEU A 32 20.45 40.56 -58.28
N PHE A 33 19.47 39.72 -57.99
CA PHE A 33 19.67 38.44 -57.31
C PHE A 33 19.18 37.29 -58.20
N CYS A 34 20.09 36.36 -58.50
CA CYS A 34 19.78 35.17 -59.27
C CYS A 34 19.16 34.11 -58.36
N ARG A 35 17.84 33.92 -58.47
CA ARG A 35 17.08 32.98 -57.63
C ARG A 35 17.55 31.53 -57.77
N ARG A 36 17.98 31.13 -58.97
CA ARG A 36 18.48 29.77 -59.22
C ARG A 36 19.84 29.53 -58.55
N CYS A 37 20.72 30.53 -58.55
CA CYS A 37 22.09 30.37 -58.05
C CYS A 37 22.28 30.85 -56.61
N GLY A 38 21.32 31.58 -56.05
CA GLY A 38 21.42 32.17 -54.71
C GLY A 38 22.51 33.24 -54.60
N ARG A 39 22.73 34.04 -55.65
CA ARG A 39 23.84 35.01 -55.72
C ARG A 39 23.40 36.38 -56.22
N CYS A 40 23.95 37.44 -55.63
CA CYS A 40 23.83 38.80 -56.16
C CYS A 40 24.75 39.00 -57.38
N VAL A 41 24.20 39.52 -58.47
CA VAL A 41 24.86 39.67 -59.78
C VAL A 41 24.54 41.04 -60.39
N CYS A 42 25.36 41.53 -61.33
CA CYS A 42 25.04 42.75 -62.07
C CYS A 42 24.08 42.49 -63.23
N ALA A 43 23.58 43.55 -63.88
CA ALA A 43 22.69 43.48 -65.03
C ALA A 43 23.27 42.75 -66.27
N LEU A 44 24.59 42.55 -66.37
CA LEU A 44 25.22 41.85 -67.50
C LEU A 44 25.19 40.32 -67.36
N CYS A 45 25.27 39.82 -66.13
CA CYS A 45 25.33 38.37 -65.84
C CYS A 45 24.16 37.57 -66.43
N PRO A 46 22.90 38.04 -66.43
CA PRO A 46 21.77 37.29 -66.96
C PRO A 46 21.67 37.35 -68.50
N VAL A 47 22.40 38.27 -69.14
CA VAL A 47 22.32 38.49 -70.60
C VAL A 47 23.53 37.86 -71.30
N LEU A 48 24.74 38.14 -70.81
CA LEU A 48 26.01 37.72 -71.44
C LEU A 48 26.93 36.91 -70.50
N GLY A 49 26.63 36.82 -69.21
CA GLY A 49 27.48 36.12 -68.22
C GLY A 49 27.01 34.71 -67.86
N ALA A 50 27.56 34.16 -66.78
CA ALA A 50 27.32 32.77 -66.37
C ALA A 50 25.89 32.48 -65.88
N HIS A 51 25.08 33.52 -65.68
CA HIS A 51 23.71 33.41 -65.20
C HIS A 51 22.67 33.57 -66.33
N ARG A 52 23.09 33.38 -67.59
CA ARG A 52 22.22 33.54 -68.76
C ARG A 52 21.00 32.64 -68.70
N GLY A 53 19.82 33.23 -68.83
CA GLY A 53 18.54 32.52 -68.78
C GLY A 53 18.08 32.06 -67.39
N HIS A 54 18.77 32.47 -66.31
CA HIS A 54 18.30 32.23 -64.95
C HIS A 54 17.27 33.28 -64.50
N PRO A 55 16.28 32.91 -63.67
CA PRO A 55 15.36 33.88 -63.09
C PRO A 55 16.11 34.83 -62.16
N VAL A 56 15.96 36.13 -62.41
CA VAL A 56 16.56 37.20 -61.63
C VAL A 56 15.49 38.17 -61.15
N GLY A 57 15.63 38.66 -59.92
CA GLY A 57 14.84 39.76 -59.36
C GLY A 57 15.75 40.91 -58.95
N LEU A 58 15.18 42.09 -58.68
CA LEU A 58 15.94 43.18 -58.09
C LEU A 58 16.40 42.77 -56.69
N ALA A 59 17.69 42.98 -56.38
CA ALA A 59 18.26 42.58 -55.09
C ALA A 59 17.51 43.21 -53.91
N GLN A 60 17.00 44.44 -54.07
CA GLN A 60 16.20 45.11 -53.05
C GLN A 60 14.85 44.43 -52.79
N GLU A 61 14.16 43.99 -53.84
CA GLU A 61 12.88 43.29 -53.72
C GLU A 61 13.05 41.89 -53.10
N GLU A 62 14.09 41.17 -53.52
CA GLU A 62 14.44 39.86 -52.94
C GLU A 62 14.92 39.99 -51.48
N ALA A 63 15.66 41.06 -51.15
CA ALA A 63 16.05 41.33 -49.77
C ALA A 63 14.82 41.59 -48.88
N ALA A 64 13.84 42.36 -49.36
CA ALA A 64 12.59 42.60 -48.62
C ALA A 64 11.79 41.31 -48.38
N SER A 65 11.73 40.40 -49.37
CA SER A 65 11.04 39.12 -49.22
C SER A 65 11.76 38.18 -48.24
N VAL A 66 13.10 38.12 -48.31
CA VAL A 66 13.92 37.35 -47.36
C VAL A 66 13.85 37.92 -45.95
N GLN A 67 13.86 39.25 -45.80
CA GLN A 67 13.68 39.91 -44.50
C GLN A 67 12.33 39.55 -43.87
N LYS A 68 11.25 39.53 -44.65
CA LYS A 68 9.95 39.06 -44.17
C LYS A 68 9.99 37.61 -43.71
N LEU A 69 10.61 36.71 -44.49
CA LEU A 69 10.75 35.31 -44.11
C LEU A 69 11.57 35.13 -42.82
N ILE A 70 12.64 35.91 -42.65
CA ILE A 70 13.44 35.91 -41.43
C ILE A 70 12.61 36.39 -40.23
N GLN A 71 11.80 37.45 -40.42
CA GLN A 71 10.91 37.96 -39.38
C GLN A 71 9.85 36.93 -38.99
N ASP A 72 9.16 36.31 -39.96
CA ASP A 72 8.18 35.26 -39.74
C ASP A 72 8.82 34.04 -39.01
N CYS A 73 10.04 33.67 -39.40
CA CYS A 73 10.80 32.61 -38.74
C CYS A 73 11.15 32.98 -37.29
N SER A 74 11.57 34.21 -37.04
CA SER A 74 11.88 34.73 -35.70
C SER A 74 10.65 34.66 -34.78
N GLU A 75 9.49 35.12 -35.26
CA GLU A 75 8.23 35.07 -34.51
C GLU A 75 7.77 33.63 -34.23
N CYS A 76 7.94 32.73 -35.20
CA CYS A 76 7.68 31.30 -35.03
C CYS A 76 8.60 30.67 -33.96
N LEU A 77 9.89 31.02 -33.96
CA LEU A 77 10.84 30.53 -32.94
C LEU A 77 10.50 31.03 -31.54
N VAL A 78 10.10 32.29 -31.40
CA VAL A 78 9.64 32.85 -30.11
C VAL A 78 8.43 32.07 -29.60
N THR A 79 7.46 31.79 -30.46
CA THR A 79 6.25 31.03 -30.12
C THR A 79 6.58 29.59 -29.72
N LYS A 80 7.42 28.90 -30.49
CA LYS A 80 7.86 27.53 -30.17
C LYS A 80 8.63 27.47 -28.86
N LYS A 81 9.51 28.43 -28.59
CA LYS A 81 10.25 28.51 -27.33
C LYS A 81 9.30 28.62 -26.14
N ARG A 82 8.26 29.46 -26.25
CA ARG A 82 7.21 29.57 -25.23
C ARG A 82 6.45 28.25 -25.05
N GLN A 83 6.02 27.61 -26.12
CA GLN A 83 5.33 26.31 -26.05
C GLN A 83 6.17 25.22 -25.37
N HIS A 84 7.48 25.17 -25.67
CA HIS A 84 8.38 24.24 -25.00
C HIS A 84 8.55 24.57 -23.51
N ALA A 85 8.64 25.86 -23.14
CA ALA A 85 8.68 26.26 -21.73
C ALA A 85 7.40 25.86 -20.99
N ASP A 86 6.23 26.09 -21.58
CA ASP A 86 4.93 25.69 -21.01
C ASP A 86 4.82 24.16 -20.88
N ASN A 87 5.32 23.41 -21.87
CA ASN A 87 5.35 21.94 -21.82
C ASN A 87 6.30 21.41 -20.74
N ILE A 88 7.48 22.02 -20.55
CA ILE A 88 8.40 21.66 -19.47
C ILE A 88 7.70 21.86 -18.12
N ALA A 89 7.09 23.02 -17.89
CA ALA A 89 6.36 23.29 -16.65
C ALA A 89 5.23 22.28 -16.40
N HIS A 90 4.50 21.88 -17.44
CA HIS A 90 3.45 20.85 -17.32
C HIS A 90 4.01 19.46 -16.99
N LEU A 91 5.14 19.08 -17.59
CA LEU A 91 5.81 17.79 -17.30
C LEU A 91 6.36 17.76 -15.87
N GLU A 92 6.94 18.86 -15.40
CA GLU A 92 7.42 19.03 -14.03
C GLU A 92 6.26 18.93 -13.03
N ASP A 93 5.17 19.68 -13.22
CA ASP A 93 3.95 19.59 -12.38
C ASP A 93 3.36 18.16 -12.37
N THR A 94 3.26 17.53 -13.53
CA THR A 94 2.75 16.15 -13.63
C THR A 94 3.66 15.17 -12.88
N GLY A 95 4.98 15.37 -12.96
CA GLY A 95 5.98 14.60 -12.22
C GLY A 95 5.85 14.76 -10.71
N GLU A 96 5.72 16.00 -10.22
CA GLU A 96 5.50 16.29 -8.81
C GLU A 96 4.20 15.65 -8.28
N ARG A 97 3.11 15.76 -9.05
CA ARG A 97 1.82 15.14 -8.71
C ARG A 97 1.90 13.61 -8.65
N LEU A 98 2.62 12.99 -9.60
CA LEU A 98 2.85 11.55 -9.58
C LEU A 98 3.66 11.13 -8.37
N GLN A 99 4.71 11.88 -8.03
CA GLN A 99 5.56 11.62 -6.86
C GLN A 99 4.74 11.73 -5.56
N ALA A 100 3.97 12.81 -5.41
CA ALA A 100 3.09 13.00 -4.25
C ALA A 100 2.05 11.88 -4.12
N TYR A 101 1.46 11.45 -5.24
CA TYR A 101 0.53 10.32 -5.26
C TYR A 101 1.19 8.99 -4.87
N ALA A 102 2.40 8.73 -5.38
CA ALA A 102 3.16 7.54 -5.04
C ALA A 102 3.51 7.50 -3.54
N ASP A 103 3.93 8.63 -2.97
CA ASP A 103 4.30 8.70 -1.55
C ASP A 103 3.07 8.61 -0.64
N SER A 104 1.95 9.22 -1.01
CA SER A 104 0.67 9.03 -0.33
C SER A 104 0.22 7.57 -0.36
N SER A 105 0.35 6.89 -1.51
CA SER A 105 0.00 5.47 -1.66
C SER A 105 0.88 4.57 -0.78
N LYS A 106 2.18 4.86 -0.68
CA LYS A 106 3.12 4.14 0.23
C LYS A 106 2.78 4.38 1.70
N ALA A 107 2.43 5.62 2.07
CA ALA A 107 2.01 5.95 3.43
C ALA A 107 0.73 5.20 3.81
N TRP A 108 -0.26 5.19 2.90
CA TRP A 108 -1.49 4.42 3.08
C TRP A 108 -1.23 2.92 3.25
N LEU A 109 -0.35 2.32 2.43
CA LEU A 109 0.05 0.92 2.60
C LEU A 109 0.71 0.69 3.97
N THR A 110 1.61 1.59 4.39
CA THR A 110 2.25 1.53 5.71
C THR A 110 1.22 1.52 6.84
N GLN A 111 0.20 2.38 6.74
CA GLN A 111 -0.90 2.41 7.70
C GLN A 111 -1.67 1.08 7.71
N LYS A 112 -2.04 0.54 6.55
CA LYS A 112 -2.80 -0.71 6.44
C LYS A 112 -2.05 -1.92 7.00
N PHE A 113 -0.74 -2.02 6.76
CA PHE A 113 0.07 -3.08 7.36
C PHE A 113 0.27 -2.88 8.87
N THR A 114 0.28 -1.64 9.35
CA THR A 114 0.32 -1.36 10.80
C THR A 114 -0.97 -1.81 11.47
N GLU A 115 -2.13 -1.50 10.87
CA GLU A 115 -3.43 -1.98 11.32
C GLU A 115 -3.49 -3.52 11.36
N LEU A 116 -2.99 -4.20 10.32
CA LEU A 116 -2.93 -5.66 10.28
C LEU A 116 -2.06 -6.24 11.41
N ARG A 117 -0.89 -5.65 11.69
CA ARG A 117 -0.02 -6.10 12.80
C ARG A 117 -0.73 -5.96 14.15
N LEU A 118 -1.38 -4.82 14.40
CA LEU A 118 -2.13 -4.61 15.64
C LEU A 118 -3.24 -5.66 15.83
N LEU A 119 -3.98 -5.99 14.77
CA LEU A 119 -5.01 -7.03 14.82
C LEU A 119 -4.42 -8.42 15.14
N LEU A 120 -3.23 -8.73 14.63
CA LEU A 120 -2.52 -9.98 14.91
C LEU A 120 -2.02 -10.01 16.37
N ASP A 121 -1.47 -8.91 16.87
CA ASP A 121 -1.02 -8.79 18.26
C ASP A 121 -2.20 -8.94 19.24
N GLU A 122 -3.35 -8.32 18.93
CA GLU A 122 -4.58 -8.48 19.70
C GLU A 122 -5.08 -9.93 19.70
N GLU A 123 -5.07 -10.59 18.54
CA GLU A 123 -5.48 -11.99 18.42
C GLU A 123 -4.55 -12.93 19.22
N GLU A 124 -3.24 -12.66 19.23
CA GLU A 124 -2.28 -13.40 20.06
C GLU A 124 -2.61 -13.28 21.55
N VAL A 125 -2.91 -12.06 22.02
CA VAL A 125 -3.30 -11.82 23.41
C VAL A 125 -4.60 -12.55 23.76
N LEU A 126 -5.59 -12.54 22.87
CA LEU A 126 -6.85 -13.25 23.08
C LEU A 126 -6.67 -14.77 23.14
N ALA A 127 -5.88 -15.34 22.23
CA ALA A 127 -5.58 -16.77 22.21
C ALA A 127 -4.88 -17.24 23.50
N LYS A 128 -3.90 -16.47 23.98
CA LYS A 128 -3.21 -16.74 25.25
C LYS A 128 -4.18 -16.67 26.43
N LYS A 129 -5.00 -15.61 26.52
CA LYS A 129 -6.02 -15.48 27.57
C LYS A 129 -7.03 -16.63 27.56
N PHE A 130 -7.40 -17.12 26.38
CA PHE A 130 -8.28 -18.28 26.26
C PHE A 130 -7.60 -19.54 26.85
N ILE A 131 -6.33 -19.78 26.54
CA ILE A 131 -5.55 -20.90 27.10
C ILE A 131 -5.44 -20.78 28.62
N ASP A 132 -5.07 -19.59 29.12
CA ASP A 132 -4.90 -19.35 30.56
C ASP A 132 -6.21 -19.60 31.31
N LYS A 133 -7.33 -19.07 30.82
CA LYS A 133 -8.65 -19.25 31.43
C LYS A 133 -9.08 -20.72 31.48
N ASN A 134 -8.90 -21.46 30.38
CA ASN A 134 -9.29 -22.88 30.35
C ASN A 134 -8.37 -23.73 31.24
N THR A 135 -7.07 -23.40 31.29
CA THR A 135 -6.13 -24.00 32.23
C THR A 135 -6.58 -23.79 33.67
N GLU A 136 -6.89 -22.56 34.05
CA GLU A 136 -7.30 -22.22 35.40
C GLU A 136 -8.59 -22.93 35.82
N LEU A 137 -9.62 -22.91 34.97
CA LEU A 137 -10.88 -23.64 35.22
C LEU A 137 -10.66 -25.14 35.37
N THR A 138 -9.83 -25.74 34.52
CA THR A 138 -9.56 -27.19 34.57
C THR A 138 -8.77 -27.57 35.82
N LEU A 139 -7.75 -26.78 36.17
CA LEU A 139 -6.99 -27.00 37.39
C LEU A 139 -7.85 -26.86 38.63
N GLN A 140 -8.83 -25.94 38.62
CA GLN A 140 -9.79 -25.79 39.71
C GLN A 140 -10.63 -27.06 39.89
N VAL A 141 -11.17 -27.61 38.81
CA VAL A 141 -11.91 -28.90 38.84
C VAL A 141 -11.03 -30.02 39.39
N TYR A 142 -9.77 -30.11 38.97
CA TYR A 142 -8.85 -31.13 39.45
C TYR A 142 -8.55 -31.00 40.96
N ARG A 143 -8.44 -29.76 41.47
CA ARG A 143 -8.26 -29.52 42.90
C ARG A 143 -9.46 -29.99 43.70
N GLU A 144 -10.67 -29.65 43.25
CA GLU A 144 -11.93 -30.04 43.90
C GLU A 144 -12.10 -31.57 43.91
N GLN A 145 -11.78 -32.23 42.80
CA GLN A 145 -11.80 -33.69 42.72
C GLN A 145 -10.77 -34.32 43.66
N ALA A 146 -9.54 -33.80 43.71
CA ALA A 146 -8.50 -34.29 44.62
C ALA A 146 -8.86 -34.08 46.09
N GLU A 147 -9.51 -32.98 46.44
CA GLU A 147 -10.05 -32.73 47.79
C GLU A 147 -11.17 -33.70 48.15
N SER A 148 -12.06 -34.00 47.22
CA SER A 148 -13.10 -35.02 47.40
C SER A 148 -12.49 -36.40 47.68
N CYS A 149 -11.49 -36.80 46.90
CA CYS A 149 -10.76 -38.05 47.12
C CYS A 149 -10.06 -38.07 48.49
N ARG A 150 -9.42 -36.97 48.92
CA ARG A 150 -8.82 -36.86 50.25
C ARG A 150 -9.85 -37.10 51.36
N LYS A 151 -11.03 -36.48 51.26
CA LYS A 151 -12.13 -36.69 52.22
C LYS A 151 -12.63 -38.14 52.23
N GLN A 152 -12.73 -38.78 51.07
CA GLN A 152 -13.11 -40.19 51.00
C GLN A 152 -12.07 -41.10 51.68
N ILE A 153 -10.77 -40.81 51.51
CA ILE A 153 -9.70 -41.54 52.21
C ILE A 153 -9.85 -41.39 53.72
N GLU A 154 -10.09 -40.18 54.23
CA GLU A 154 -10.31 -39.95 55.67
C GLU A 154 -11.49 -40.77 56.24
N VAL A 155 -12.61 -40.84 55.50
CA VAL A 155 -13.77 -41.67 55.88
C VAL A 155 -13.41 -43.16 55.90
N MET A 156 -12.65 -43.62 54.90
CA MET A 156 -12.21 -45.02 54.83
C MET A 156 -11.22 -45.37 55.95
N ASP A 157 -10.33 -44.46 56.32
CA ASP A 157 -9.36 -44.66 57.42
C ASP A 157 -10.07 -44.74 58.78
N ASP A 158 -11.08 -43.89 59.03
CA ASP A 158 -11.91 -43.98 60.24
C ASP A 158 -12.65 -45.32 60.31
N PHE A 159 -13.28 -45.73 59.21
CA PHE A 159 -13.99 -47.00 59.14
C PHE A 159 -13.05 -48.19 59.32
N SER A 160 -11.88 -48.16 58.68
CA SER A 160 -10.84 -49.20 58.83
C SER A 160 -10.40 -49.34 60.28
N THR A 161 -10.21 -48.22 60.99
CA THR A 161 -9.89 -48.21 62.42
C THR A 161 -11.00 -48.86 63.25
N ARG A 162 -12.27 -48.54 62.98
CA ARG A 162 -13.44 -49.14 63.66
C ARG A 162 -13.51 -50.66 63.43
N VAL A 163 -13.35 -51.11 62.19
CA VAL A 163 -13.34 -52.55 61.85
C VAL A 163 -12.18 -53.27 62.53
N TRP A 164 -11.00 -52.64 62.57
CA TRP A 164 -9.83 -53.20 63.26
C TRP A 164 -10.08 -53.37 64.76
N VAL A 165 -10.67 -52.38 65.44
CA VAL A 165 -11.04 -52.51 66.86
C VAL A 165 -12.02 -53.66 67.10
N ILE A 166 -13.05 -53.79 66.24
CA ILE A 166 -14.01 -54.92 66.34
C ILE A 166 -13.28 -56.25 66.22
N SER A 167 -12.30 -56.39 65.32
CA SER A 167 -11.55 -57.63 65.12
C SER A 167 -10.71 -58.08 66.33
N LEU A 168 -10.44 -57.16 67.26
CA LEU A 168 -9.68 -57.42 68.49
C LEU A 168 -10.56 -57.78 69.69
N GLU A 169 -11.89 -57.76 69.56
CA GLU A 169 -12.81 -58.01 70.67
C GLU A 169 -12.73 -59.48 71.16
N PRO A 170 -12.26 -59.73 72.41
CA PRO A 170 -12.09 -61.09 72.91
C PRO A 170 -13.40 -61.79 73.29
N ASN A 171 -14.49 -61.05 73.56
CA ASN A 171 -15.77 -61.65 73.91
C ASN A 171 -16.56 -62.06 72.64
N PRO A 172 -16.86 -63.36 72.44
CA PRO A 172 -17.47 -63.84 71.21
C PRO A 172 -18.89 -63.32 70.98
N ILE A 173 -19.64 -63.02 72.03
CA ILE A 173 -21.01 -62.49 71.92
C ILE A 173 -20.95 -61.01 71.49
N GLN A 174 -20.06 -60.23 72.10
CA GLN A 174 -19.91 -58.80 71.76
C GLN A 174 -19.34 -58.61 70.34
N LEU A 175 -18.37 -59.44 69.94
CA LEU A 175 -17.83 -59.47 68.59
C LEU A 175 -18.93 -59.69 67.54
N LEU A 176 -19.77 -60.71 67.73
CA LEU A 176 -20.86 -61.02 66.79
C LEU A 176 -21.90 -59.90 66.71
N GLN A 177 -22.24 -59.27 67.84
CA GLN A 177 -23.15 -58.12 67.87
C GLN A 177 -22.57 -56.92 67.13
N ALA A 178 -21.29 -56.58 67.38
CA ALA A 178 -20.60 -55.49 66.70
C ALA A 178 -20.49 -55.75 65.19
N TYR A 179 -20.12 -56.96 64.79
CA TYR A 179 -20.07 -57.37 63.38
C TYR A 179 -21.42 -57.23 62.69
N ILE A 180 -22.51 -57.73 63.29
CA ILE A 180 -23.86 -57.62 62.69
C ILE A 180 -24.24 -56.14 62.52
N ALA A 181 -23.90 -55.28 63.48
CA ALA A 181 -24.19 -53.85 63.42
C ALA A 181 -23.42 -53.13 62.28
N THR A 182 -22.18 -53.54 61.99
CA THR A 182 -21.36 -52.91 60.93
C THR A 182 -21.36 -53.64 59.60
N LYS A 183 -21.92 -54.85 59.51
CA LYS A 183 -21.86 -55.73 58.34
C LYS A 183 -22.27 -55.03 57.04
N SER A 184 -23.38 -54.30 57.04
CA SER A 184 -23.87 -53.61 55.84
C SER A 184 -22.91 -52.50 55.38
N GLU A 185 -22.25 -51.82 56.30
CA GLU A 185 -21.28 -50.75 56.01
C GLU A 185 -19.99 -51.37 55.45
N MET A 186 -19.57 -52.53 55.98
CA MET A 186 -18.46 -53.32 55.44
C MET A 186 -18.73 -53.77 54.00
N GLU A 187 -19.94 -54.29 53.73
CA GLU A 187 -20.33 -54.73 52.38
C GLU A 187 -20.32 -53.57 51.37
N GLN A 188 -20.67 -52.35 51.79
CA GLN A 188 -20.60 -51.15 50.95
C GLN A 188 -19.15 -50.76 50.64
N HIS A 189 -18.27 -50.69 51.64
CA HIS A 189 -16.86 -50.31 51.43
C HIS A 189 -16.04 -51.38 50.70
N MET A 190 -16.49 -52.64 50.70
CA MET A 190 -15.85 -53.75 49.97
C MET A 190 -16.27 -53.82 48.50
N SER A 191 -17.19 -52.96 48.04
CA SER A 191 -17.57 -52.88 46.64
C SER A 191 -16.44 -52.27 45.77
N PRO A 192 -16.28 -52.69 44.51
CA PRO A 192 -15.22 -52.18 43.65
C PRO A 192 -15.30 -50.67 43.45
N LEU A 193 -14.18 -49.97 43.64
CA LEU A 193 -14.11 -48.53 43.48
C LEU A 193 -14.11 -48.13 41.99
N GLU A 194 -15.07 -47.30 41.58
CA GLU A 194 -15.03 -46.60 40.29
C GLU A 194 -14.19 -45.32 40.42
N LEU A 195 -12.90 -45.40 40.10
CA LEU A 195 -12.03 -44.24 40.03
C LEU A 195 -12.30 -43.43 38.75
N SER A 196 -12.84 -42.22 38.91
CA SER A 196 -12.94 -41.25 37.82
C SER A 196 -11.58 -40.60 37.56
N HIS A 197 -10.98 -40.90 36.42
CA HIS A 197 -9.75 -40.25 35.98
C HIS A 197 -10.12 -39.07 35.06
N PRO A 198 -9.71 -37.83 35.38
CA PRO A 198 -10.01 -36.71 34.49
C PRO A 198 -9.27 -36.87 33.16
N VAL A 199 -9.97 -36.60 32.06
CA VAL A 199 -9.36 -36.51 30.73
C VAL A 199 -8.46 -35.27 30.68
N PRO A 200 -7.18 -35.40 30.26
CA PRO A 200 -6.30 -34.26 30.14
C PRO A 200 -6.82 -33.24 29.12
N LEU A 201 -6.82 -31.96 29.50
CA LEU A 201 -7.13 -30.88 28.57
C LEU A 201 -6.06 -30.78 27.48
N SER A 202 -6.49 -30.64 26.22
CA SER A 202 -5.60 -30.45 25.08
C SER A 202 -5.84 -29.11 24.39
N PHE A 203 -4.76 -28.36 24.17
CA PHE A 203 -4.76 -27.12 23.38
C PHE A 203 -4.38 -27.36 21.91
N GLU A 204 -4.30 -28.62 21.48
CA GLU A 204 -3.99 -28.96 20.09
C GLU A 204 -4.97 -28.35 19.07
N PRO A 205 -6.29 -28.23 19.35
CA PRO A 205 -7.20 -27.51 18.45
C PRO A 205 -6.81 -26.04 18.24
N VAL A 206 -6.39 -25.34 19.30
CA VAL A 206 -5.96 -23.93 19.22
C VAL A 206 -4.68 -23.83 18.39
N LYS A 207 -3.71 -24.72 18.62
CA LYS A 207 -2.46 -24.76 17.84
C LYS A 207 -2.72 -25.03 16.36
N ASN A 208 -3.59 -25.98 16.05
CA ASN A 208 -3.95 -26.32 14.67
C ASN A 208 -4.65 -25.16 13.96
N PHE A 209 -5.53 -24.44 14.65
CA PHE A 209 -6.16 -23.24 14.12
C PHE A 209 -5.10 -22.20 13.69
N PHE A 210 -4.18 -21.82 14.57
CA PHE A 210 -3.16 -20.81 14.22
C PHE A 210 -2.14 -21.32 13.19
N LYS A 211 -1.84 -22.63 13.17
CA LYS A 211 -1.02 -23.23 12.12
C LYS A 211 -1.65 -23.02 10.74
N THR A 212 -2.90 -23.43 10.57
CA THR A 212 -3.63 -23.27 9.29
C THR A 212 -3.82 -21.81 8.90
N PHE A 213 -4.04 -20.92 9.87
CA PHE A 213 -4.12 -19.49 9.64
C PHE A 213 -2.83 -18.90 9.08
N VAL A 214 -1.68 -19.23 9.67
CA VAL A 214 -0.36 -18.77 9.20
C VAL A 214 -0.03 -19.34 7.83
N GLU A 215 -0.37 -20.60 7.57
CA GLU A 215 -0.22 -21.24 6.25
C GLU A 215 -1.02 -20.47 5.18
N ALA A 216 -2.28 -20.14 5.44
CA ALA A 216 -3.11 -19.39 4.50
C ALA A 216 -2.55 -17.99 4.18
N ILE A 217 -2.03 -17.27 5.19
CA ILE A 217 -1.37 -15.98 4.99
C ILE A 217 -0.10 -16.16 4.15
N ARG A 218 0.71 -17.17 4.46
CA ARG A 218 1.96 -17.45 3.74
C ARG A 218 1.69 -17.75 2.27
N ASP A 219 0.74 -18.63 1.98
CA ASP A 219 0.39 -19.02 0.61
C ASP A 219 -0.06 -17.80 -0.21
N THR A 220 -0.82 -16.90 0.44
CA THR A 220 -1.24 -15.64 -0.17
C THR A 220 -0.05 -14.72 -0.46
N LEU A 221 0.92 -14.60 0.46
CA LEU A 221 2.04 -13.66 0.34
C LEU A 221 3.20 -14.18 -0.51
N GLN A 222 3.31 -15.51 -0.68
CA GLN A 222 4.39 -16.15 -1.44
C GLN A 222 4.32 -15.86 -2.95
N THR A 223 3.12 -15.58 -3.46
CA THR A 223 2.96 -15.13 -4.85
C THR A 223 3.45 -13.68 -5.01
N PRO A 224 4.30 -13.38 -6.02
CA PRO A 224 4.79 -12.03 -6.27
C PRO A 224 3.65 -11.00 -6.41
N MET A 225 3.86 -9.77 -5.91
CA MET A 225 2.83 -8.73 -5.90
C MET A 225 2.23 -8.47 -7.29
N ASP A 226 3.05 -8.43 -8.34
CA ASP A 226 2.58 -8.17 -9.71
C ASP A 226 1.69 -9.31 -10.23
N THR A 227 2.01 -10.56 -9.88
CA THR A 227 1.19 -11.73 -10.25
C THR A 227 -0.17 -11.70 -9.55
N ARG A 228 -0.19 -11.34 -8.27
CA ARG A 228 -1.44 -11.16 -7.51
C ARG A 228 -2.30 -10.06 -8.08
N LEU A 229 -1.71 -8.91 -8.43
CA LEU A 229 -2.45 -7.79 -9.01
C LEU A 229 -3.06 -8.18 -10.36
N LYS A 230 -2.30 -8.88 -11.22
CA LYS A 230 -2.77 -9.37 -12.53
C LYS A 230 -3.88 -10.40 -12.41
N GLN A 231 -3.82 -11.28 -11.41
CA GLN A 231 -4.84 -12.31 -11.19
C GLN A 231 -6.13 -11.74 -10.59
N ASN A 232 -6.05 -10.66 -9.80
CA ASN A 232 -7.20 -10.16 -9.07
C ASN A 232 -8.11 -9.32 -9.95
N ILE A 233 -7.57 -8.44 -10.81
CA ILE A 233 -8.39 -7.63 -11.72
C ILE A 233 -7.62 -7.31 -12.99
N ASN A 234 -8.30 -7.51 -14.11
CA ASN A 234 -8.09 -6.95 -15.44
C ASN A 234 -7.87 -5.41 -15.41
N TYR A 235 -6.74 -4.93 -14.89
CA TYR A 235 -6.32 -3.52 -15.00
C TYR A 235 -4.89 -3.42 -15.52
N GLN A 236 -4.83 -3.14 -16.80
CA GLN A 236 -3.80 -2.28 -17.35
C GLN A 236 -3.79 -0.95 -16.57
N LEU A 237 -2.63 -0.32 -16.51
CA LEU A 237 -2.46 1.09 -16.12
C LEU A 237 -3.14 2.08 -17.14
N SER A 238 -4.18 1.64 -17.87
CA SER A 238 -4.85 2.35 -18.95
C SER A 238 -6.30 1.84 -19.09
N GLY A 239 -7.27 2.75 -19.23
CA GLY A 239 -8.71 2.49 -19.10
C GLY A 239 -9.36 1.56 -20.13
N SER A 240 -10.36 0.79 -19.68
CA SER A 240 -11.65 0.44 -20.33
C SER A 240 -12.35 -0.69 -19.55
N SER A 241 -13.61 -0.94 -19.89
CA SER A 241 -14.72 -1.34 -19.01
C SER A 241 -14.97 -2.84 -18.74
N SER A 242 -15.44 -3.08 -17.50
CA SER A 242 -16.52 -4.00 -17.05
C SER A 242 -16.27 -5.49 -16.65
N SER A 243 -16.69 -5.76 -15.40
CA SER A 243 -17.30 -6.98 -14.81
C SER A 243 -16.39 -8.21 -14.54
N LYS A 244 -16.37 -8.92 -13.39
CA LYS A 244 -17.16 -9.05 -12.13
C LYS A 244 -16.20 -9.46 -10.97
N PRO A 245 -16.58 -9.36 -9.67
CA PRO A 245 -15.67 -9.54 -8.53
C PRO A 245 -15.54 -10.99 -8.05
N GLY A 246 -14.31 -11.40 -7.74
CA GLY A 246 -13.97 -12.70 -7.13
C GLY A 246 -14.14 -12.72 -5.60
N THR A 247 -14.46 -13.91 -5.10
CA THR A 247 -14.88 -14.23 -3.72
C THR A 247 -13.87 -13.80 -2.66
N LEU A 248 -14.19 -12.71 -1.96
CA LEU A 248 -13.49 -12.26 -0.74
C LEU A 248 -13.77 -13.23 0.41
N LEU A 249 -12.70 -13.57 1.15
CA LEU A 249 -12.71 -14.34 2.38
C LEU A 249 -13.81 -13.83 3.32
N LYS A 250 -14.88 -14.60 3.46
CA LYS A 250 -16.00 -14.28 4.35
C LYS A 250 -15.65 -14.75 5.75
N MET A 251 -14.90 -13.92 6.48
CA MET A 251 -14.79 -14.06 7.93
C MET A 251 -15.94 -13.28 8.57
N SER A 252 -16.95 -13.98 9.08
CA SER A 252 -17.96 -13.40 9.94
C SER A 252 -17.29 -12.87 11.23
N PRO A 253 -17.43 -11.57 11.57
CA PRO A 253 -16.88 -11.07 12.82
C PRO A 253 -17.64 -11.66 14.01
N SER A 254 -16.91 -12.07 15.04
CA SER A 254 -17.48 -12.30 16.38
C SER A 254 -18.17 -11.00 16.86
N PRO A 255 -19.32 -11.05 17.56
CA PRO A 255 -20.13 -9.88 17.93
C PRO A 255 -19.35 -8.76 18.63
N GLU A 256 -18.27 -9.09 19.32
CA GLU A 256 -17.37 -8.15 19.99
C GLU A 256 -16.61 -7.26 18.99
N ARG A 257 -16.14 -7.80 17.86
CA ARG A 257 -15.41 -7.03 16.81
C ARG A 257 -16.30 -6.01 16.10
N SER A 258 -17.60 -6.26 15.97
CA SER A 258 -18.54 -5.35 15.32
C SER A 258 -18.79 -4.06 16.12
N LEU A 259 -18.65 -4.10 17.45
CA LEU A 259 -18.82 -2.93 18.31
C LEU A 259 -17.59 -2.02 18.30
N PHE A 260 -16.39 -2.60 18.22
CA PHE A 260 -15.13 -1.84 18.17
C PHE A 260 -14.89 -1.15 16.83
N LEU A 261 -15.18 -1.82 15.71
CA LEU A 261 -15.07 -1.20 14.38
C LEU A 261 -16.02 0.00 14.24
N LYS A 262 -17.25 -0.10 14.78
CA LYS A 262 -18.25 0.97 14.73
C LYS A 262 -17.85 2.20 15.55
N CYS A 263 -17.13 2.02 16.67
CA CYS A 263 -16.58 3.14 17.44
C CYS A 263 -15.47 3.87 16.67
N LYS A 264 -14.55 3.14 16.03
CA LYS A 264 -13.46 3.79 15.25
C LYS A 264 -13.94 4.44 13.96
N THR A 265 -14.96 3.90 13.28
CA THR A 265 -15.55 4.57 12.11
C THR A 265 -16.25 5.88 12.52
N GLN A 266 -16.91 5.93 13.67
CA GLN A 266 -17.55 7.15 14.19
C GLN A 266 -16.54 8.20 14.70
N GLU A 267 -15.37 7.77 15.16
CA GLU A 267 -14.26 8.66 15.54
C GLU A 267 -13.62 9.28 14.27
N TRP A 268 -13.43 8.48 13.22
CA TRP A 268 -12.93 8.92 11.90
C TRP A 268 -13.85 9.92 11.18
N GLU A 269 -15.17 9.77 11.27
CA GLU A 269 -16.14 10.75 10.73
C GLU A 269 -16.17 12.06 11.55
N ARG A 270 -15.82 12.00 12.84
CA ARG A 270 -15.75 13.17 13.73
C ARG A 270 -14.43 13.95 13.59
N GLU A 271 -13.37 13.29 13.13
CA GLU A 271 -12.03 13.88 12.91
C GLU A 271 -11.82 14.45 11.48
N GLY A 272 -12.86 14.50 10.65
CA GLY A 272 -12.84 15.31 9.42
C GLY A 272 -12.05 14.69 8.26
N GLY A 273 -12.07 13.37 8.10
CA GLY A 273 -11.54 12.69 6.93
C GLY A 273 -12.17 13.22 5.63
N TRP A 274 -11.31 13.68 4.70
CA TRP A 274 -11.57 14.15 3.33
C TRP A 274 -12.07 15.58 3.10
N VAL A 275 -12.65 16.30 4.06
CA VAL A 275 -13.17 17.68 3.78
C VAL A 275 -12.11 18.78 4.03
N GLY A 276 -11.08 18.50 4.81
CA GLY A 276 -10.06 19.49 5.21
C GLY A 276 -9.02 19.85 4.16
N GLU A 277 -8.60 18.92 3.30
CA GLU A 277 -7.48 19.15 2.37
C GLU A 277 -7.90 19.77 1.03
N GLU A 278 -9.14 19.56 0.57
CA GLU A 278 -9.69 20.25 -0.61
C GLU A 278 -9.94 21.75 -0.36
N GLN A 279 -10.28 22.13 0.88
CA GLN A 279 -10.51 23.54 1.23
C GLN A 279 -9.22 24.34 1.41
N LYS A 280 -8.11 23.67 1.78
CA LYS A 280 -6.79 24.31 1.88
C LYS A 280 -6.25 24.68 0.50
N TRP A 281 -6.45 23.82 -0.50
CA TRP A 281 -6.07 24.09 -1.90
C TRP A 281 -6.85 25.24 -2.57
N ARG A 282 -8.08 25.56 -2.14
CA ARG A 282 -8.84 26.71 -2.69
C ARG A 282 -8.49 28.07 -2.07
N ARG A 283 -7.83 28.11 -0.90
CA ARG A 283 -7.56 29.35 -0.18
C ARG A 283 -6.26 30.03 -0.60
N ASP A 284 -5.30 29.25 -1.11
CA ASP A 284 -3.98 29.75 -1.56
C ASP A 284 -3.97 30.23 -3.02
N ARG A 285 -5.14 30.41 -3.64
CA ARG A 285 -5.32 30.89 -5.03
C ARG A 285 -6.13 32.18 -5.15
N LYS A 286 -6.30 32.94 -4.07
CA LYS A 286 -6.94 34.26 -4.07
C LYS A 286 -6.00 35.35 -3.57
#